data_AF-A0A958H480-F1
#
_entry.id   AF-A0A958H480-F1
#
_cell.length_a   1.000
_cell.length_b   1.000
_cell.length_c   1.000
_cell.angle_alpha   90.00
_cell.angle_beta   90.00
_cell.angle_gamma   90.00
#
_symmetry.space_group_name_H-M   'P 1'
#
loop_
_entity.id
_entity.type
_entity.pdbx_description
1 polymer ?
#
loop_
_entity_poly.entity_id
_entity_poly.type
_entity_poly.pdbx_seq_one_letter_code
_entity_poly.pdbx_strand_id
1 'polypeptide(L)'
;MAGFGVSNEGFNLKGFDIILGEGVDRALQMFGPNIDLTPSSPLLKLLEVTSAEDAELWKRMEDLYYSNFVSTALGDNLDLLGEDVGLAR
;
A
#
# COMPACT_ATOMS: atom_id res chain seq x y z
N MET A 1 14.44 -9.32 2.54
CA MET A 1 13.18 -8.56 2.49
C MET A 1 13.25 -7.73 1.22
N ALA A 2 12.37 -7.98 0.24
CA ALA A 2 12.24 -7.04 -0.87
C ALA A 2 11.76 -5.70 -0.29
N GLY A 3 12.38 -4.59 -0.66
CA GLY A 3 11.96 -3.27 -0.19
C GLY A 3 10.66 -2.88 -0.87
N PHE A 4 9.61 -2.60 -0.11
CA PHE A 4 8.35 -2.03 -0.62
C PHE A 4 8.39 -0.50 -0.56
N GLY A 5 7.59 0.15 -1.39
CA GLY A 5 7.52 1.60 -1.50
C GLY A 5 8.46 2.11 -2.59
N VAL A 6 8.95 3.34 -2.45
CA VAL A 6 9.79 3.96 -3.48
C VAL A 6 11.15 3.24 -3.60
N SER A 7 11.47 2.80 -4.81
CA SER A 7 12.75 2.24 -5.21
C SER A 7 13.35 3.03 -6.39
N ASN A 8 14.53 2.62 -6.87
CA ASN A 8 15.15 3.24 -8.03
C ASN A 8 14.39 2.95 -9.34
N GLU A 9 13.58 1.91 -9.36
CA GLU A 9 12.82 1.43 -10.51
C GLU A 9 11.36 1.94 -10.53
N GLY A 10 10.91 2.58 -9.45
CA GLY A 10 9.54 3.07 -9.31
C GLY A 10 8.96 2.79 -7.92
N PHE A 11 7.65 2.70 -7.83
CA PHE A 11 6.98 2.31 -6.60
C PHE A 11 6.75 0.79 -6.58
N ASN A 12 7.26 0.10 -5.56
CA ASN A 12 7.03 -1.32 -5.34
C ASN A 12 5.84 -1.52 -4.39
N LEU A 13 4.68 -1.85 -4.95
CA LEU A 13 3.45 -2.02 -4.20
C LEU A 13 3.54 -3.19 -3.21
N LYS A 14 3.12 -2.95 -1.96
CA LYS A 14 2.96 -4.01 -0.97
C LYS A 14 1.56 -4.63 -1.07
N GLY A 15 1.52 -5.89 -1.50
CA GLY A 15 0.29 -6.65 -1.69
C GLY A 15 -0.40 -7.07 -0.38
N PHE A 16 -1.71 -7.34 -0.48
CA PHE A 16 -2.54 -7.79 0.63
C PHE A 16 -1.99 -9.04 1.33
N ASP A 17 -1.54 -10.03 0.56
CA ASP A 17 -0.99 -11.29 1.04
C ASP A 17 0.25 -11.08 1.93
N ILE A 18 1.12 -10.16 1.52
CA ILE A 18 2.29 -9.77 2.31
C ILE A 18 1.87 -9.05 3.59
N ILE A 19 0.95 -8.08 3.48
CA ILE A 19 0.47 -7.31 4.64
C ILE A 19 -0.20 -8.22 5.66
N LEU A 20 -1.05 -9.13 5.21
CA LEU A 20 -1.74 -10.10 6.07
C LEU A 20 -0.74 -11.05 6.73
N GLY A 21 0.23 -11.58 5.98
CA GLY A 21 1.28 -12.44 6.51
C GLY A 21 2.06 -11.77 7.64
N GLU A 22 2.49 -10.53 7.43
CA GLU A 22 3.15 -9.75 8.49
C GLU A 22 2.22 -9.42 9.66
N GLY A 23 0.93 -9.19 9.41
CA GLY A 23 -0.09 -8.98 10.44
C GLY A 23 -0.24 -10.21 11.34
N VAL A 24 -0.27 -11.40 10.74
CA VAL A 24 -0.28 -12.69 11.44
C VAL A 24 1.00 -12.89 12.25
N ASP A 25 2.17 -12.64 11.65
CA ASP A 25 3.46 -12.75 12.35
C ASP A 25 3.52 -11.83 13.57
N ARG A 26 3.06 -10.57 13.43
CA ARG A 26 2.96 -9.62 14.55
C ARG A 26 1.98 -10.09 15.62
N ALA A 27 0.84 -10.65 15.23
CA ALA A 27 -0.14 -11.18 16.19
C ALA A 27 0.44 -12.35 17.00
N LEU A 28 1.16 -13.28 16.34
CA LEU A 28 1.83 -14.39 17.01
C LEU A 28 2.92 -13.91 17.98
N GLN A 29 3.68 -12.88 17.60
CA GLN A 29 4.69 -12.27 18.48
C GLN A 29 4.07 -11.60 19.71
N MET A 30 2.93 -10.94 19.54
CA MET A 30 2.28 -10.15 20.60
C MET A 30 1.45 -11.01 21.57
N PHE A 31 0.69 -11.97 21.05
CA PHE A 31 -0.27 -12.76 21.83
C PHE A 31 0.21 -14.20 22.10
N GLY A 32 1.35 -14.60 21.52
CA GLY A 32 1.91 -15.94 21.60
C GLY A 32 1.39 -16.89 20.52
N PRO A 33 1.95 -18.11 20.43
CA PRO A 33 1.69 -19.03 19.32
C PRO A 33 0.32 -19.74 19.39
N ASN A 34 -0.40 -19.63 20.52
CA ASN A 34 -1.62 -20.41 20.78
C ASN A 34 -2.92 -19.63 20.49
N ILE A 35 -2.84 -18.55 19.70
CA ILE A 35 -4.02 -17.81 19.26
C ILE A 35 -4.76 -18.54 18.13
N ASP A 36 -6.09 -18.41 18.11
CA ASP A 36 -6.89 -18.95 17.01
C ASP A 36 -6.74 -18.05 15.77
N LEU A 37 -6.15 -18.63 14.72
CA LEU A 37 -6.01 -18.02 13.40
C LEU A 37 -6.63 -18.92 12.32
N THR A 38 -7.62 -19.73 12.68
CA THR A 38 -8.41 -20.47 11.70
C THR A 38 -9.23 -19.51 10.84
N PRO A 39 -9.68 -19.91 9.63
CA PRO A 39 -10.48 -19.05 8.75
C PRO A 39 -11.78 -18.52 9.35
N SER A 40 -12.30 -19.12 10.42
CA SER A 40 -13.48 -18.66 11.16
C SER A 40 -13.16 -17.79 12.37
N SER A 41 -11.88 -17.62 12.71
CA SER A 41 -11.44 -16.83 13.86
C SER A 41 -11.82 -15.35 13.68
N PRO A 42 -12.46 -14.73 14.69
CA PRO A 42 -12.69 -13.28 14.69
C PRO A 42 -11.39 -12.48 14.58
N LEU A 43 -10.29 -12.97 15.16
CA LEU A 43 -8.99 -12.31 15.09
C LEU A 43 -8.44 -12.32 13.67
N LEU A 44 -8.47 -13.48 12.99
CA LEU A 44 -8.01 -13.55 11.60
C LEU A 44 -8.89 -12.67 10.69
N LYS A 45 -10.21 -12.67 10.88
CA LYS A 45 -11.12 -11.82 10.10
C LYS A 45 -10.81 -10.33 10.29
N LEU A 46 -10.49 -9.91 11.51
CA LEU A 46 -10.08 -8.53 11.77
C LEU A 46 -8.74 -8.19 11.09
N LEU A 47 -7.78 -9.10 11.13
CA LEU A 47 -6.50 -8.94 10.42
C LEU A 47 -6.70 -8.87 8.90
N GLU A 48 -7.60 -9.68 8.33
CA GLU A 48 -7.95 -9.63 6.91
C GLU A 48 -8.59 -8.28 6.54
N VAL A 49 -9.56 -7.79 7.31
CA VAL A 49 -10.20 -6.49 7.03
C VAL A 49 -9.19 -5.35 7.10
N THR A 50 -8.39 -5.30 8.16
CA THR A 50 -7.37 -4.24 8.32
C THR A 50 -6.29 -4.31 7.25
N SER A 51 -5.84 -5.51 6.87
CA SER A 51 -4.86 -5.69 5.80
C SER A 51 -5.40 -5.29 4.42
N ALA A 52 -6.71 -5.48 4.18
CA ALA A 52 -7.34 -5.04 2.94
C ALA A 52 -7.38 -3.51 2.84
N GLU A 53 -7.76 -2.82 3.92
CA GLU A 53 -7.73 -1.35 3.98
C GLU A 53 -6.30 -0.82 3.82
N ASP A 54 -5.32 -1.45 4.47
CA ASP A 54 -3.91 -1.10 4.32
C ASP A 54 -3.45 -1.30 2.86
N ALA A 55 -3.84 -2.40 2.20
CA ALA A 55 -3.49 -2.64 0.80
C ALA A 55 -4.08 -1.57 -0.13
N GLU A 56 -5.29 -1.08 0.14
CA GLU A 56 -5.86 0.07 -0.60
C GLU A 56 -5.09 1.37 -0.33
N LEU A 57 -4.61 1.58 0.89
CA LEU A 57 -3.73 2.71 1.20
C LEU A 57 -2.42 2.63 0.39
N TRP A 58 -1.84 1.44 0.27
CA TRP A 58 -0.63 1.21 -0.54
C TRP A 58 -0.84 1.56 -2.01
N LYS A 59 -1.98 1.20 -2.60
CA LYS A 59 -2.34 1.59 -3.98
C LYS A 59 -2.48 3.11 -4.12
N ARG A 60 -3.15 3.76 -3.16
CA ARG A 60 -3.30 5.23 -3.16
C ARG A 60 -1.95 5.94 -3.01
N MET A 61 -1.02 5.37 -2.26
CA MET A 61 0.35 5.90 -2.15
C MET A 61 1.13 5.75 -3.45
N GLU A 62 0.94 4.64 -4.17
CA GLU A 62 1.50 4.46 -5.51
C GLU A 62 0.94 5.49 -6.51
N ASP A 63 -0.38 5.67 -6.54
CA ASP A 63 -1.04 6.68 -7.36
C ASP A 63 -0.52 8.09 -7.05
N LEU A 64 -0.40 8.41 -5.76
CA LEU A 64 0.18 9.69 -5.31
C LEU A 64 1.63 9.83 -5.75
N TYR A 65 2.45 8.79 -5.64
CA TYR A 65 3.84 8.85 -6.10
C TYR A 65 3.90 9.20 -7.60
N TYR A 66 3.16 8.47 -8.44
CA TYR A 66 3.16 8.70 -9.88
C TYR A 66 2.47 10.00 -10.30
N SER A 67 1.59 10.58 -9.47
CA SER A 67 0.97 11.88 -9.77
C SER A 67 1.93 13.06 -9.68
N ASN A 68 3.13 12.88 -9.12
CA ASN A 68 4.13 13.93 -8.97
C ASN A 68 5.09 14.07 -10.17
N PHE A 69 4.97 13.21 -11.19
CA PHE A 69 5.87 13.24 -12.34
C PHE A 69 5.08 13.50 -13.62
N VAL A 70 5.51 14.49 -14.41
CA VAL A 70 4.86 14.86 -15.69
C VAL A 70 4.69 13.65 -16.62
N SER A 71 5.63 12.71 -16.61
CA SER A 71 5.60 11.52 -17.46
C SER A 71 4.54 10.48 -17.07
N THR A 72 4.01 10.53 -15.84
CA THR A 72 3.07 9.52 -15.31
C THR A 72 1.80 10.11 -14.73
N ALA A 73 1.78 11.41 -14.41
CA ALA A 73 0.61 12.10 -13.91
C ALA A 73 -0.49 12.17 -14.97
N LEU A 74 -1.75 12.16 -14.51
CA LEU A 74 -2.94 12.24 -15.33
C LEU A 74 -3.93 13.27 -14.75
N GLY A 75 -4.85 13.77 -15.57
CA GLY A 75 -5.90 14.69 -15.13
C GLY A 75 -5.36 15.99 -14.54
N ASP A 76 -6.02 16.49 -13.50
CA ASP A 76 -5.69 17.77 -12.85
C ASP A 76 -4.25 17.83 -12.35
N ASN A 77 -3.69 16.71 -11.88
CA ASN A 77 -2.29 16.65 -11.44
C ASN A 77 -1.32 16.95 -12.58
N LEU A 78 -1.60 16.45 -13.80
CA LEU A 78 -0.77 16.75 -14.97
C LEU A 78 -0.91 18.21 -15.40
N ASP A 79 -2.13 18.75 -15.33
CA ASP A 79 -2.39 20.14 -15.69
C ASP A 79 -1.65 21.12 -14.75
N LEU A 80 -1.72 20.86 -13.44
CA LEU A 80 -1.00 21.64 -12.42
C LEU A 80 0.52 21.57 -12.62
N LEU A 81 1.07 20.38 -12.87
CA LEU A 81 2.50 20.22 -13.15
C LEU A 81 2.92 20.95 -14.44
N GLY A 82 2.05 20.99 -15.45
CA GLY A 82 2.25 21.76 -16.67
C GLY A 82 2.30 23.27 -16.40
N GLU A 83 1.35 23.78 -15.61
CA GLU A 83 1.32 25.18 -15.17
C GLU A 83 2.59 25.57 -14.41
N ASP A 84 3.05 24.74 -13.48
CA ASP A 84 4.27 24.97 -12.68
C ASP A 84 5.54 25.15 -13.54
N VAL A 85 5.59 24.51 -14.73
CA VAL A 85 6.71 24.63 -15.67
C VAL A 85 6.44 25.59 -16.83
N GLY A 86 5.36 26.36 -16.78
CA GLY A 86 4.98 27.34 -17.79
C GLY A 86 4.43 26.73 -19.09
N LEU A 87 4.02 25.46 -19.05
CA LEU A 87 3.37 24.72 -20.13
C LEU A 87 1.88 24.54 -19.82
N ALA A 88 1.17 25.66 -19.67
CA ALA A 88 -0.29 25.64 -19.55
C ALA A 88 -0.93 25.02 -20.81
N ARG A 89 -2.05 24.33 -20.60
CA ARG A 89 -2.78 23.58 -21.64
C ARG A 89 -3.17 24.41 -22.86
#